data_AF-A0A3M1IYJ0-F1
#
_entry.id   AF-A0A3M1IYJ0-F1
#
_cell.length_a   1.000
_cell.length_b   1.000
_cell.length_c   1.000
_cell.angle_alpha   90.00
_cell.angle_beta   90.00
_cell.angle_gamma   90.00
#
_symmetry.space_group_name_H-M   'P 1'
#
loop_
_entity.id
_entity.type
_entity.pdbx_description
1 polymer ?
#
loop_
_entity_poly.entity_id
_entity_poly.type
_entity_poly.pdbx_seq_one_letter_code
_entity_poly.pdbx_strand_id
1 'polypeptide(L)' 'YLVLGAKAHAAIHGKYSPDREDVQAIANYVLRHRIVRNYKAEAEGITEEEIIANLL' A
#
# COMPACT_ATOMS: atom_id res chain seq x y z
N TYR A 1 7.00 -2.57 -7.25
CA TYR A 1 7.73 -1.41 -6.70
C TYR A 1 7.53 -1.21 -5.20
N LEU A 2 6.83 -2.11 -4.49
CA LEU A 2 6.58 -1.94 -3.05
C LEU A 2 7.87 -1.89 -2.22
N VAL A 3 8.73 -2.90 -2.35
CA VAL A 3 10.02 -2.96 -1.62
C VAL A 3 10.93 -1.78 -1.97
N LEU A 4 10.97 -1.38 -3.24
CA LEU A 4 11.82 -0.26 -3.66
C LEU A 4 11.34 1.07 -3.06
N GLY A 5 10.03 1.32 -3.08
CA GLY A 5 9.45 2.51 -2.47
C GLY A 5 9.62 2.51 -0.95
N ALA A 6 9.46 1.37 -0.27
CA ALA A 6 9.73 1.25 1.17
C ALA A 6 11.19 1.56 1.52
N LYS A 7 12.16 1.06 0.73
CA LYS A 7 13.58 1.41 0.88
C LYS A 7 13.83 2.91 0.68
N ALA A 8 13.22 3.51 -0.33
CA ALA A 8 13.34 4.95 -0.58
C ALA A 8 12.73 5.76 0.56
N HIS A 9 11.56 5.36 1.06
CA HIS A 9 10.91 5.96 2.21
C HIS A 9 11.83 5.89 3.45
N ALA A 10 12.35 4.72 3.78
CA ALA A 10 13.28 4.53 4.89
C ALA A 10 14.53 5.40 4.76
N ALA A 11 15.14 5.43 3.57
CA ALA A 11 16.35 6.20 3.30
C ALA A 11 16.14 7.71 3.46
N ILE A 12 15.01 8.25 2.99
CA ILE A 12 14.65 9.67 3.15
C ILE A 12 14.45 10.03 4.63
N HIS A 13 14.00 9.08 5.45
CA HIS A 13 13.83 9.25 6.90
C HIS A 13 15.10 8.89 7.70
N GLY A 14 16.25 8.71 7.05
CA GLY A 14 17.53 8.45 7.71
C GLY A 14 17.68 7.03 8.28
N LYS A 15 16.81 6.10 7.89
CA LYS A 15 16.85 4.70 8.33
C LYS A 15 17.73 3.89 7.38
N TYR A 16 18.59 3.04 7.94
CA TYR A 16 19.49 2.16 7.19
C TYR A 16 18.80 0.95 6.56
N SER A 17 17.65 0.55 7.08
CA SER A 17 16.82 -0.54 6.56
C SER A 17 15.34 -0.18 6.70
N PRO A 18 14.49 -0.52 5.72
CA PRO A 18 13.06 -0.38 5.89
C PRO A 18 12.53 -1.35 6.95
N ASP A 19 11.49 -0.92 7.65
CA ASP A 19 10.67 -1.76 8.53
C ASP A 19 9.20 -1.80 8.05
N ARG A 20 8.30 -2.29 8.90
CA ARG A 20 6.89 -2.50 8.54
C ARG A 20 6.20 -1.17 8.20
N GLU A 21 6.52 -0.13 8.94
CA GLU A 21 5.96 1.21 8.82
C GLU A 21 6.30 1.80 7.45
N ASP A 22 7.53 1.60 6.97
CA ASP A 22 7.94 2.04 5.63
C ASP A 22 7.18 1.30 4.50
N VAL A 23 6.83 0.03 4.71
CA VAL A 23 6.02 -0.75 3.76
C VAL A 23 4.57 -0.26 3.79
N GLN A 24 4.00 -0.06 4.98
CA GLN A 24 2.63 0.43 5.16
C GLN A 24 2.45 1.83 4.54
N ALA A 25 3.43 2.73 4.72
CA ALA A 25 3.41 4.09 4.16
C ALA A 25 3.32 4.11 2.62
N ILE A 26 3.90 3.10 1.95
CA ILE A 26 3.99 3.02 0.50
C ILE A 26 2.91 2.10 -0.12
N ALA A 27 2.29 1.25 0.69
CA ALA A 27 1.33 0.23 0.24
C ALA A 27 0.22 0.82 -0.62
N ASN A 28 -0.45 1.89 -0.18
CA ASN A 28 -1.56 2.48 -0.92
C ASN A 28 -1.14 3.00 -2.30
N TYR A 29 -0.03 3.74 -2.37
CA TYR A 29 0.48 4.30 -3.63
C TYR A 29 0.81 3.24 -4.70
N VAL A 30 1.25 2.05 -4.27
CA VAL A 30 1.65 0.96 -5.16
C VAL A 30 0.50 0.01 -5.48
N LEU A 31 -0.36 -0.29 -4.50
CA LEU A 31 -1.38 -1.34 -4.61
C LEU A 31 -2.72 -0.86 -5.17
N ARG A 32 -3.07 0.43 -5.05
CA ARG A 32 -4.36 0.98 -5.53
C ARG A 32 -4.66 0.73 -7.01
N HIS A 33 -3.61 0.66 -7.83
CA HIS A 33 -3.71 0.38 -9.28
C HIS A 33 -3.46 -1.09 -9.65
N ARG A 34 -3.29 -1.96 -8.64
CA ARG A 34 -2.92 -3.38 -8.79
C ARG A 34 -3.98 -4.32 -8.22
N ILE A 35 -5.03 -3.78 -7.62
CA ILE A 35 -6.15 -4.52 -7.05
C ILE A 35 -7.35 -4.28 -7.95
N VAL A 36 -8.05 -5.36 -8.29
CA VAL A 36 -9.29 -5.32 -9.05
C VAL A 36 -10.40 -5.78 -8.12
N ARG A 37 -11.46 -4.97 -8.00
CA ARG A 37 -12.64 -5.29 -7.21
C ARG A 37 -13.51 -6.30 -7.95
N ASN A 38 -14.24 -7.11 -7.19
CA ASN A 38 -15.29 -7.93 -7.77
C ASN A 38 -16.60 -7.13 -7.83
N TYR A 39 -17.57 -7.62 -8.60
CA TYR A 39 -18.85 -6.93 -8.82
C TYR A 39 -19.60 -6.60 -7.51
N LYS A 40 -19.52 -7.49 -6.52
CA LYS A 40 -20.15 -7.27 -5.21
C LYS A 40 -19.51 -6.07 -4.49
N ALA A 41 -18.18 -6.02 -4.45
CA ALA A 41 -17.44 -4.92 -3.83
C ALA A 41 -17.69 -3.59 -4.54
N GLU A 42 -17.80 -3.58 -5.87
CA GLU A 42 -18.20 -2.39 -6.63
C GLU A 42 -19.63 -1.95 -6.28
N ALA A 43 -20.59 -2.88 -6.19
CA ALA A 43 -21.98 -2.59 -5.84
C ALA A 43 -22.13 -2.05 -4.40
N GLU A 44 -21.28 -2.51 -3.48
CA GLU A 44 -21.23 -2.05 -2.08
C GLU A 44 -20.43 -0.74 -1.92
N GLY A 45 -19.82 -0.23 -3.00
CA GLY A 45 -19.04 1.01 -2.98
C GLY A 45 -17.69 0.88 -2.28
N ILE A 46 -17.20 -0.35 -2.06
CA ILE A 46 -15.90 -0.61 -1.44
C ILE A 46 -14.79 -0.09 -2.37
N THR A 47 -13.86 0.66 -1.82
CA THR A 47 -12.71 1.24 -2.53
C THR A 47 -11.47 0.37 -2.42
N GLU A 48 -10.55 0.50 -3.39
CA GLU A 48 -9.24 -0.14 -3.32
C GLU A 48 -8.47 0.30 -2.07
N GLU A 49 -8.59 1.57 -1.68
CA GLU A 49 -7.99 2.12 -0.46
C GLU A 49 -8.49 1.41 0.81
N GLU A 50 -9.80 1.15 0.92
CA GLU A 50 -10.37 0.40 2.04
C GLU A 50 -9.87 -1.05 2.08
N ILE A 51 -9.77 -1.70 0.92
CA ILE A 51 -9.22 -3.07 0.84
C ILE A 51 -7.76 -3.08 1.31
N ILE A 52 -6.95 -2.12 0.85
CA ILE A 52 -5.55 -2.02 1.24
C ILE A 52 -5.43 -1.75 2.75
N ALA A 53 -6.24 -0.83 3.29
CA ALA A 53 -6.24 -0.51 4.71
C ALA A 53 -6.57 -1.72 5.60
N ASN A 54 -7.48 -2.60 5.18
CA ASN A 54 -7.84 -3.81 5.92
C ASN A 54 -6.74 -4.90 5.91
N LEU A 55 -5.72 -4.80 5.05
CA LEU A 55 -4.61 -5.76 4.96
C LEU A 55 -3.39 -5.38 5.79
N LEU A 56 -3.31 -4.14 6.31
CA LEU A 56 -2.13 -3.57 6.97
C LEU A 56 -2.20 -3.67 8.49
#